data_AF-A0A1J4SEI9-F1
#
_entry.id   AF-A0A1J4SEI9-F1
#
_cell.length_a   1.000
_cell.length_b   1.000
_cell.length_c   1.000
_cell.angle_alpha   90.00
_cell.angle_beta   90.00
_cell.angle_gamma   90.00
#
_symmetry.space_group_name_H-M   'P 1'
#
loop_
_entity.id
_entity.type
_entity.pdbx_description
1 polymer ?
#
loop_
_entity_poly.entity_id
_entity_poly.type
_entity_poly.pdbx_seq_one_letter_code
_entity_poly.pdbx_strand_id
1 'polypeptide(L)' 'MKKMPASKPRKIKEMASEYRFDYKKAKPNRFAEKMKQTPVLVLLDDDVAKVFNTTEQVNKALRALISAIPEANIKAPAK' A
#
# COMPACT_ATOMS: atom_id res chain seq x y z
N MET A 1 19.58 -36.56 3.29
CA MET A 1 19.30 -35.15 3.66
C MET A 1 19.17 -35.04 5.18
N LYS A 2 20.00 -34.22 5.83
CA LYS A 2 20.00 -34.06 7.29
C LYS A 2 18.86 -33.11 7.68
N LYS A 3 17.80 -33.61 8.32
CA LYS A 3 16.68 -32.80 8.80
C LYS A 3 17.19 -31.77 9.81
N MET A 4 16.87 -30.49 9.61
CA MET A 4 17.14 -29.43 10.59
C MET A 4 16.28 -29.68 11.85
N PRO A 5 16.84 -29.50 13.06
CA PRO A 5 16.07 -29.63 14.29
C PRO A 5 14.98 -28.56 14.34
N ALA A 6 13.76 -28.96 14.71
CA ALA A 6 12.64 -28.05 14.89
C ALA A 6 12.99 -26.99 15.94
N SER A 7 12.85 -25.71 15.59
CA SER A 7 13.05 -24.59 16.50
C SER A 7 12.05 -24.70 17.66
N LYS A 8 12.54 -24.75 18.90
CA LYS A 8 11.68 -24.74 20.09
C LYS A 8 10.79 -23.49 20.07
N PRO A 9 9.52 -23.59 20.46
CA PRO A 9 8.65 -22.42 20.56
C PRO A 9 9.28 -21.45 21.58
N ARG A 10 9.62 -20.23 21.11
CA ARG A 10 10.05 -19.16 22.01
C ARG A 10 8.88 -18.83 22.93
N LYS A 11 9.09 -18.97 24.24
CA LYS A 11 8.19 -18.35 25.23
C LYS A 11 8.22 -16.84 24.99
N ILE A 12 7.13 -16.29 24.48
CA ILE A 12 6.96 -14.85 24.31
C ILE A 12 6.83 -14.30 25.73
N LYS A 13 7.89 -13.64 26.22
CA LYS A 13 7.85 -12.94 27.50
C LYS A 13 6.87 -11.79 27.36
N GLU A 14 5.91 -11.68 28.28
CA GLU A 14 5.00 -10.55 28.29
C GLU A 14 5.76 -9.23 28.42
N MET A 15 5.25 -8.18 27.76
CA MET A 15 5.83 -6.84 27.86
C MET A 15 5.68 -6.32 29.30
N ALA A 16 6.67 -5.56 29.76
CA ALA A 16 6.60 -4.91 31.08
C ALA A 16 5.40 -3.96 31.15
N SER A 17 4.88 -3.73 32.36
CA SER A 17 3.67 -2.93 32.59
C SER A 17 3.75 -1.51 32.03
N GLU A 18 4.94 -0.92 31.99
CA GLU A 18 5.22 0.41 31.43
C GLU A 18 4.92 0.53 29.92
N TYR A 19 4.91 -0.59 29.18
CA TYR A 19 4.60 -0.62 27.75
C TYR A 19 3.10 -0.80 27.46
N ARG A 20 2.24 -0.82 28.49
CA ARG A 20 0.78 -0.85 28.32
C ARG A 20 0.25 0.56 28.07
N PHE A 21 0.56 1.10 26.89
CA PHE A 21 0.11 2.44 26.51
C PHE A 21 -1.39 2.47 26.22
N ASP A 22 -2.07 3.50 26.72
CA ASP A 22 -3.45 3.82 26.33
C ASP A 22 -3.43 4.59 25.00
N TYR A 23 -3.53 3.85 23.90
CA TYR A 23 -3.51 4.41 22.55
C TYR A 23 -4.67 5.36 22.26
N LYS A 24 -5.74 5.38 23.07
CA LYS A 24 -6.83 6.37 22.93
C LYS A 24 -6.38 7.78 23.32
N LYS A 25 -5.34 7.89 24.16
CA LYS A 25 -4.71 9.16 24.56
C LYS A 25 -3.52 9.52 23.68
N ALA A 26 -3.17 8.68 22.69
CA ALA A 26 -2.07 8.96 21.80
C ALA A 26 -2.39 10.18 20.92
N LYS A 27 -1.35 10.98 20.62
CA LYS A 27 -1.49 12.04 19.63
C LYS A 27 -1.77 11.42 18.26
N PRO A 28 -2.61 12.05 17.42
CA PRO A 28 -2.79 11.63 16.03
C PRO A 28 -1.44 11.47 15.33
N ASN A 29 -1.31 10.43 14.50
CA ASN A 29 -0.08 10.19 13.76
C ASN A 29 0.20 11.38 12.82
N ARG A 30 1.31 12.09 13.05
CA ARG A 30 1.73 13.26 12.25
C ARG A 30 1.91 12.95 10.75
N PHE A 31 2.07 11.68 10.39
CA PHE A 31 2.18 11.23 9.01
C PHE A 31 0.84 10.83 8.40
N ALA A 32 -0.21 10.63 9.20
CA ALA A 32 -1.55 10.30 8.68
C ALA A 32 -2.08 11.43 7.79
N GLU A 33 -1.79 12.69 8.14
CA GLU A 33 -2.10 13.86 7.33
C GLU A 33 -1.48 13.79 5.92
N LYS A 34 -0.25 13.24 5.81
CA LYS A 34 0.43 13.04 4.53
C LYS A 34 -0.16 11.88 3.72
N MET A 35 -0.96 11.02 4.37
CA MET A 35 -1.67 9.90 3.75
C MET A 35 -3.16 10.18 3.56
N LYS A 36 -3.62 11.44 3.70
CA LYS A 36 -5.02 11.84 3.48
C LYS A 36 -5.55 11.41 2.12
N GLN A 37 -4.69 11.44 1.11
CA GLN A 37 -4.92 10.73 -0.14
C GLN A 37 -4.34 9.35 0.08
N THR A 38 -5.18 8.38 0.48
CA THR A 38 -4.78 6.98 0.49
C THR A 38 -4.34 6.64 -0.94
N PRO A 39 -3.03 6.44 -1.19
CA PRO A 39 -2.57 6.19 -2.53
C PRO A 39 -3.16 4.87 -2.99
N VAL A 40 -3.79 4.86 -4.16
CA VAL A 40 -4.22 3.61 -4.80
C VAL A 40 -2.95 2.92 -5.30
N LEU A 41 -2.59 1.81 -4.65
CA LEU A 41 -1.47 0.97 -5.07
C LEU A 41 -1.99 -0.04 -6.10
N VAL A 42 -1.37 -0.05 -7.27
CA VAL A 42 -1.69 -1.01 -8.34
C VAL A 42 -0.43 -1.82 -8.61
N LEU A 43 -0.58 -3.14 -8.57
CA LEU A 43 0.46 -4.06 -9.01
C LEU A 43 0.36 -4.19 -10.54
N LEU A 44 1.48 -4.02 -11.24
CA LEU A 44 1.56 -4.28 -12.67
C LEU A 44 1.97 -5.73 -12.90
N ASP A 45 1.38 -6.34 -13.93
CA ASP A 45 1.83 -7.64 -14.42
C ASP A 45 3.20 -7.53 -15.10
N ASP A 46 3.94 -8.65 -15.16
CA ASP A 46 5.33 -8.71 -15.63
C ASP A 46 5.52 -8.21 -17.07
N ASP A 47 4.53 -8.42 -17.93
CA ASP A 47 4.55 -7.95 -19.32
C ASP A 47 4.42 -6.42 -19.42
N VAL A 48 3.53 -5.83 -18.62
CA VAL A 48 3.33 -4.38 -18.53
C VAL A 48 4.54 -3.70 -17.90
N ALA A 49 5.11 -4.31 -16.86
CA ALA A 49 6.28 -3.78 -16.15
C ALA A 49 7.54 -3.73 -17.04
N LYS A 50 7.68 -4.61 -18.04
CA LYS A 50 8.77 -4.55 -19.02
C LYS A 50 8.71 -3.29 -19.91
N VAL A 51 7.50 -2.78 -20.15
CA VAL A 51 7.29 -1.60 -21.00
C VAL A 51 7.39 -0.32 -20.18
N PHE A 52 6.76 -0.30 -19.00
CA PHE A 52 6.72 0.88 -18.14
C PHE A 52 7.59 0.70 -16.90
N ASN A 53 8.76 1.36 -16.91
CA ASN A 53 9.76 1.21 -15.85
C ASN A 53 9.63 2.28 -14.76
N THR A 54 8.82 3.31 -14.98
CA THR A 54 8.60 4.38 -14.00
C THR A 54 7.12 4.71 -13.84
N THR A 55 6.76 5.20 -12.64
CA THR A 55 5.39 5.65 -12.35
C THR A 55 4.98 6.83 -13.24
N GLU A 56 5.92 7.67 -13.67
CA GLU A 56 5.67 8.78 -14.59
C GLU A 56 5.22 8.29 -15.97
N GLN A 57 5.88 7.26 -16.51
CA GLN A 57 5.53 6.67 -17.81
C GLN A 57 4.13 6.06 -17.78
N VAL A 58 3.80 5.29 -16.73
CA VAL A 58 2.48 4.70 -16.53
C VAL A 58 1.40 5.79 -16.47
N ASN A 59 1.59 6.79 -15.60
CA ASN A 59 0.61 7.85 -15.42
C ASN A 59 0.42 8.70 -16.68
N LYS A 60 1.48 8.93 -17.45
CA LYS A 60 1.38 9.65 -18.73
C LYS A 60 0.55 8.87 -19.75
N ALA A 61 0.78 7.56 -19.87
CA ALA A 61 0.03 6.70 -20.78
C ALA A 61 -1.47 6.61 -20.38
N LEU A 62 -1.76 6.39 -19.10
CA LEU A 62 -3.13 6.33 -18.60
C LEU A 62 -3.88 7.65 -18.81
N ARG A 63 -3.23 8.80 -18.59
CA ARG A 63 -3.83 10.11 -18.87
C ARG A 63 -4.12 10.33 -20.36
N ALA A 64 -3.19 9.93 -21.23
CA ALA A 64 -3.42 10.00 -22.68
C ALA A 64 -4.62 9.13 -23.11
N LEU A 65 -4.77 7.95 -22.53
CA LEU A 65 -5.95 7.09 -22.74
C LEU A 65 -7.23 7.77 -22.25
N ILE A 66 -7.23 8.35 -21.04
CA ILE A 66 -8.38 9.09 -20.51
C ILE A 66 -8.78 10.23 -21.47
N SER A 67 -7.82 10.99 -22.00
CA SER A 67 -8.09 12.09 -22.95
C SER A 67 -8.62 11.61 -24.30
N ALA A 68 -8.35 10.36 -24.69
CA ALA A 68 -8.84 9.77 -25.94
C ALA A 68 -10.22 9.10 -25.79
N ILE A 69 -10.69 8.86 -24.56
CA ILE A 69 -12.01 8.26 -24.31
C ILE A 69 -13.09 9.34 -24.48
N PRO A 70 -14.14 9.09 -25.30
CA PRO A 70 -15.27 10.00 -25.42
C PRO A 70 -15.99 10.21 -24.08
N GLU A 71 -16.32 11.46 -23.74
CA GLU A 71 -16.89 11.85 -22.44
C GLU A 71 -18.18 11.10 -22.07
N ALA A 72 -18.93 10.63 -23.07
CA ALA A 72 -20.16 9.85 -22.88
C ALA A 72 -19.96 8.52 -22.12
N ASN A 73 -18.72 8.04 -21.97
CA ASN A 73 -18.40 6.74 -21.37
C ASN A 73 -17.70 6.84 -20.00
N ILE A 74 -17.42 8.04 -19.51
CA ILE A 74 -16.79 8.24 -18.21
C ILE A 74 -17.90 8.34 -17.15
N LYS A 75 -18.26 7.20 -16.54
CA LYS A 75 -19.12 7.22 -15.34
C LYS A 75 -18.39 7.99 -14.25
N ALA A 76 -18.97 9.12 -13.82
CA ALA A 76 -18.44 9.92 -12.73
C ALA A 76 -18.23 9.03 -11.48
N PRO A 77 -17.15 9.26 -10.71
CA PRO A 77 -16.93 8.51 -9.49
C PRO A 77 -18.12 8.72 -8.54
N ALA A 78 -18.70 7.61 -8.08
CA ALA A 78 -19.74 7.64 -7.06
C ALA A 78 -19.22 8.38 -5.83
N LYS A 79 -19.97 9.40 -5.41
CA LYS A 79 -19.68 10.30 -4.30
C LYS A 79 -19.69 9.60 -2.95
#